data_AF-A0A0G1HEU8-F1
#
_entry.id   AF-A0A0G1HEU8-F1
#
_cell.length_a   1.000
_cell.length_b   1.000
_cell.length_c   1.000
_cell.angle_alpha   90.00
_cell.angle_beta   90.00
_cell.angle_gamma   90.00
#
_symmetry.space_group_name_H-M   'P 1'
#
loop_
_entity.id
_entity.type
_entity.pdbx_description
1 polymer ?
#
loop_
_entity_poly.entity_id
_entity_poly.type
_entity_poly.pdbx_seq_one_letter_code
_entity_poly.pdbx_strand_id
1 'polypeptide(L)'
;MIIPSTIDYLLSFFIIRKFMCSNLFYINSAKVIGEFFSFLVKEGLYNEKEGNKVQKMASHYRKEYPRIFKISKYLWDFVEHDSNELMALGDTPKYDARLKELQDEAKYYTVTEVGYVSITKVKGTQVFGVREDSGRKIGPVEVGIESAKLIKHGDIINIISVRKRKNSSYYEICELGYVYPKPYR
;
A
#
# COMPACT_ATOMS: atom_id res chain seq x y z
N MET A 1 2.00 29.61 -23.03
CA MET A 1 1.64 29.63 -21.59
C MET A 1 0.80 28.39 -21.34
N ILE A 2 1.28 27.45 -20.52
CA ILE A 2 0.50 26.23 -20.23
C ILE A 2 -0.62 26.62 -19.28
N ILE A 3 -1.86 26.30 -19.65
CA ILE A 3 -3.04 26.62 -18.85
C ILE A 3 -3.02 25.71 -17.61
N PRO A 4 -3.16 26.24 -16.37
CA PRO A 4 -3.10 25.44 -15.14
C PRO A 4 -4.04 24.23 -15.14
N SER A 5 -5.22 24.34 -15.76
CA SER A 5 -6.16 23.23 -15.89
C SER A 5 -5.60 22.03 -16.68
N THR A 6 -4.66 22.25 -17.60
CA THR A 6 -3.99 21.17 -18.35
C THR A 6 -3.02 20.39 -17.46
N ILE A 7 -2.38 21.07 -16.50
CA ILE A 7 -1.53 20.42 -15.47
C ILE A 7 -2.41 19.63 -14.51
N ASP A 8 -3.56 20.15 -14.12
CA ASP A 8 -4.52 19.45 -13.27
C ASP A 8 -5.10 18.20 -13.97
N TYR A 9 -5.36 18.25 -15.27
CA TYR A 9 -5.75 17.06 -16.04
C TYR A 9 -4.61 16.02 -16.15
N LEU A 10 -3.35 16.46 -16.30
CA LEU A 10 -2.20 15.58 -16.33
C LEU A 10 -1.98 14.92 -14.96
N LEU A 11 -2.08 15.69 -13.88
CA LEU A 11 -2.00 15.20 -12.50
C LEU A 11 -3.18 14.29 -12.17
N SER A 12 -4.39 14.63 -12.62
CA SER A 12 -5.57 13.76 -12.50
C SER A 12 -5.39 12.47 -13.29
N PHE A 13 -4.80 12.51 -14.49
CA PHE A 13 -4.43 11.33 -15.27
C PHE A 13 -3.38 10.46 -14.53
N PHE A 14 -2.41 11.07 -13.86
CA PHE A 14 -1.43 10.37 -13.02
C PHE A 14 -2.05 9.83 -11.71
N ILE A 15 -3.01 10.53 -11.11
CA ILE A 15 -3.75 10.11 -9.91
C ILE A 15 -4.72 8.97 -10.25
N ILE A 16 -5.43 9.04 -11.38
CA ILE A 16 -6.30 7.95 -11.87
C ILE A 16 -5.46 6.68 -12.15
N ARG A 17 -4.22 6.83 -12.67
CA ARG A 17 -3.28 5.69 -12.81
C ARG A 17 -2.70 5.17 -11.50
N LYS A 18 -2.70 5.98 -10.43
CA LYS A 18 -2.34 5.58 -9.05
C LYS A 18 -3.30 4.52 -8.46
N PHE A 19 -4.46 4.31 -9.08
CA PHE A 19 -5.47 3.33 -8.68
C PHE A 19 -5.51 2.07 -9.58
N MET A 20 -4.69 1.94 -10.64
CA MET A 20 -4.94 0.91 -11.67
C MET A 20 -3.71 0.26 -12.35
N CYS A 21 -2.45 0.61 -12.05
CA CYS A 21 -1.31 0.15 -12.89
C CYS A 21 -0.15 -0.53 -12.14
N SER A 22 0.61 -1.34 -12.89
CA SER A 22 1.66 -2.26 -12.42
C SER A 22 2.95 -1.57 -11.94
N ASN A 23 3.85 -2.35 -11.34
CA ASN A 23 5.01 -1.85 -10.59
C ASN A 23 6.11 -1.19 -11.43
N LEU A 24 6.32 -1.66 -12.67
CA LEU A 24 7.19 -0.98 -13.63
C LEU A 24 6.66 0.42 -13.98
N PHE A 25 5.33 0.55 -14.01
CA PHE A 25 4.67 1.79 -14.36
C PHE A 25 4.94 2.88 -13.31
N TYR A 26 4.96 2.56 -12.00
CA TYR A 26 5.29 3.53 -10.95
C TYR A 26 6.73 4.05 -10.99
N ILE A 27 7.69 3.14 -11.18
CA ILE A 27 9.13 3.51 -11.28
C ILE A 27 9.37 4.37 -12.52
N ASN A 28 8.81 3.97 -13.66
CA ASN A 28 8.95 4.73 -14.91
C ASN A 28 8.19 6.06 -14.85
N SER A 29 7.01 6.11 -14.21
CA SER A 29 6.25 7.35 -14.04
C SER A 29 7.01 8.36 -13.19
N ALA A 30 7.66 7.94 -12.09
CA ALA A 30 8.48 8.85 -11.30
C ALA A 30 9.66 9.42 -12.10
N LYS A 31 10.32 8.58 -12.91
CA LYS A 31 11.38 9.04 -13.83
C LYS A 31 10.83 10.06 -14.84
N VAL A 32 9.74 9.73 -15.53
CA VAL A 32 9.12 10.57 -16.57
C VAL A 32 8.64 11.90 -15.99
N ILE A 33 8.03 11.90 -14.80
CA ILE A 33 7.63 13.13 -14.09
C ILE A 33 8.85 14.00 -13.81
N GLY A 34 9.93 13.42 -13.30
CA GLY A 34 11.18 14.15 -13.07
C GLY A 34 11.71 14.79 -14.35
N GLU A 35 11.80 14.02 -15.44
CA GLU A 35 12.28 14.50 -16.75
C GLU A 35 11.38 15.58 -17.35
N PHE A 36 10.06 15.44 -17.24
CA PHE A 36 9.10 16.42 -17.74
C PHE A 36 9.22 17.77 -17.03
N PHE A 37 9.30 17.78 -15.69
CA PHE A 37 9.48 19.03 -14.96
C PHE A 37 10.86 19.65 -15.17
N SER A 38 11.91 18.85 -15.37
CA SER A 38 13.22 19.36 -15.83
C SER A 38 13.12 20.09 -17.17
N PHE A 39 12.39 19.50 -18.13
CA PHE A 39 12.15 20.14 -19.42
C PHE A 39 11.39 21.46 -19.25
N LEU A 40 10.29 21.48 -18.49
CA LEU A 40 9.51 22.71 -18.30
C LEU A 40 10.33 23.84 -17.65
N VAL A 41 11.20 23.53 -16.68
CA VAL A 41 12.10 24.52 -16.08
C VAL A 41 13.11 25.04 -17.10
N LYS A 42 13.72 24.14 -17.89
CA LYS A 42 14.71 24.50 -18.92
C LYS A 42 14.13 25.45 -19.97
N GLU A 43 12.87 25.23 -20.36
CA GLU A 43 12.16 26.05 -21.34
C GLU A 43 11.57 27.34 -20.74
N GLY A 44 11.79 27.62 -19.45
CA GLY A 44 11.22 28.79 -18.76
C GLY A 44 9.70 28.73 -18.61
N LEU A 45 9.10 27.55 -18.78
CA LEU A 45 7.64 27.31 -18.72
C LEU A 45 7.16 26.97 -17.31
N TYR A 46 8.09 26.76 -16.37
CA TYR A 46 7.78 26.43 -14.98
C TYR A 46 8.81 27.01 -14.02
N ASN A 47 8.37 27.28 -12.78
CA ASN A 47 9.23 27.85 -11.76
C ASN A 47 10.37 26.89 -11.39
N GLU A 48 11.61 27.37 -11.43
CA GLU A 48 12.80 26.56 -11.18
C GLU A 48 12.83 25.95 -9.77
N LYS A 49 12.48 26.74 -8.74
CA LYS A 49 12.46 26.28 -7.35
C LYS A 49 11.44 25.15 -7.15
N GLU A 50 10.25 25.31 -7.72
CA GLU A 50 9.18 24.30 -7.64
C GLU A 50 9.53 23.05 -8.46
N GLY A 51 10.07 23.22 -9.67
CA GLY A 51 10.52 22.11 -10.51
C GLY A 51 11.63 21.29 -9.84
N ASN A 52 12.61 21.95 -9.23
CA ASN A 52 13.67 21.29 -8.46
C ASN A 52 13.12 20.52 -7.25
N LYS A 53 12.07 21.03 -6.59
CA LYS A 53 11.38 20.31 -5.50
C LYS A 53 10.69 19.05 -6.04
N VAL A 54 9.99 19.15 -7.17
CA VAL A 54 9.31 18.00 -7.82
C VAL A 54 10.33 16.94 -8.26
N GLN A 55 11.46 17.32 -8.82
CA GLN A 55 12.52 16.38 -9.20
C GLN A 55 13.09 15.62 -8.00
N LYS A 56 13.34 16.31 -6.87
CA LYS A 56 13.81 15.66 -5.64
C LYS A 56 12.79 14.67 -5.10
N MET A 57 11.51 15.06 -5.09
CA MET A 57 10.40 14.19 -4.70
C MET A 57 10.28 12.96 -5.61
N ALA A 58 10.34 13.15 -6.93
CA ALA A 58 10.28 12.07 -7.91
C ALA A 58 11.45 11.08 -7.76
N SER A 59 12.67 11.60 -7.57
CA SER A 59 13.86 10.79 -7.30
C SER A 59 13.75 9.99 -6.00
N HIS A 60 13.21 10.60 -4.95
CA HIS A 60 12.93 9.92 -3.68
C HIS A 60 11.97 8.73 -3.89
N TYR A 61 10.80 8.96 -4.49
CA TYR A 61 9.81 7.89 -4.71
C TYR A 61 10.32 6.79 -5.64
N ARG A 62 11.07 7.15 -6.69
CA ARG A 62 11.71 6.16 -7.58
C ARG A 62 12.60 5.17 -6.82
N LYS A 63 13.32 5.63 -5.80
CA LYS A 63 14.17 4.77 -4.96
C LYS A 63 13.36 3.90 -4.00
N GLU A 64 12.24 4.39 -3.50
CA GLU A 64 11.41 3.66 -2.53
C GLU A 64 10.44 2.66 -3.19
N TYR A 65 9.98 2.90 -4.43
CA TYR A 65 9.00 2.02 -5.09
C TYR A 65 9.39 0.53 -5.16
N PRO A 66 10.65 0.15 -5.45
CA PRO A 66 11.05 -1.26 -5.40
C PRO A 66 10.82 -1.92 -4.04
N ARG A 67 11.03 -1.19 -2.94
CA ARG A 67 10.76 -1.67 -1.58
C ARG A 67 9.27 -1.77 -1.31
N ILE A 68 8.51 -0.74 -1.67
CA ILE A 68 7.05 -0.69 -1.50
C ILE A 68 6.36 -1.82 -2.24
N PHE A 69 6.83 -2.14 -3.44
CA PHE A 69 6.33 -3.26 -4.20
C PHE A 69 6.52 -4.60 -3.47
N LYS A 70 7.74 -4.85 -2.96
CA LYS A 70 8.02 -6.07 -2.18
C LYS A 70 7.12 -6.18 -0.96
N ILE A 71 6.91 -5.07 -0.23
CA ILE A 71 5.98 -5.03 0.90
C ILE A 71 4.57 -5.41 0.45
N SER A 72 4.06 -4.76 -0.60
CA SER A 72 2.72 -5.03 -1.12
C SER A 72 2.57 -6.50 -1.51
N LYS A 73 3.56 -7.07 -2.22
CA LYS A 73 3.55 -8.49 -2.59
C LYS A 73 3.49 -9.39 -1.35
N TYR A 74 4.38 -9.20 -0.38
CA TYR A 74 4.42 -10.04 0.82
C TYR A 74 3.17 -9.89 1.70
N LEU A 75 2.54 -8.74 1.71
CA LEU A 75 1.26 -8.54 2.40
C LEU A 75 0.12 -9.26 1.68
N TRP A 76 0.06 -9.19 0.35
CA TRP A 76 -0.92 -9.95 -0.44
C TRP A 76 -0.72 -11.46 -0.28
N ASP A 77 0.52 -11.96 -0.41
CA ASP A 77 0.85 -13.37 -0.20
C ASP A 77 0.43 -13.86 1.22
N PHE A 78 0.55 -12.98 2.23
CA PHE A 78 0.12 -13.26 3.60
C PHE A 78 -1.40 -13.30 3.76
N VAL A 79 -2.12 -12.36 3.15
CA VAL A 79 -3.59 -12.27 3.21
C VAL A 79 -4.27 -13.39 2.41
N GLU A 80 -3.73 -13.72 1.23
CA GLU A 80 -4.31 -14.72 0.33
C GLU A 80 -3.89 -16.16 0.66
N HIS A 81 -3.12 -16.39 1.73
CA HIS A 81 -2.57 -17.70 2.05
C HIS A 81 -3.63 -18.81 2.07
N ASP A 82 -4.72 -18.62 2.81
CA ASP A 82 -5.81 -19.60 2.90
C ASP A 82 -6.53 -19.81 1.55
N SER A 83 -6.68 -18.73 0.76
CA SER A 83 -7.30 -18.83 -0.57
C SER A 83 -6.41 -19.60 -1.55
N ASN A 84 -5.10 -19.35 -1.53
CA ASN A 84 -4.12 -20.06 -2.32
C ASN A 84 -4.04 -21.54 -1.93
N GLU A 85 -4.11 -21.85 -0.64
CA GLU A 85 -4.20 -23.22 -0.13
C GLU A 85 -5.45 -23.94 -0.67
N LEU A 86 -6.63 -23.30 -0.55
CA LEU A 86 -7.88 -23.84 -1.08
C LEU A 86 -7.81 -24.09 -2.60
N MET A 87 -7.30 -23.12 -3.37
CA MET A 87 -7.16 -23.28 -4.83
C MET A 87 -6.24 -24.43 -5.21
N ALA A 88 -5.17 -24.65 -4.43
CA ALA A 88 -4.22 -25.74 -4.68
C ALA A 88 -4.81 -27.15 -4.42
N LEU A 89 -5.82 -27.26 -3.55
CA LEU A 89 -6.49 -28.53 -3.26
C LEU A 89 -7.41 -29.00 -4.39
N GLY A 90 -7.84 -28.09 -5.27
CA GLY A 90 -8.78 -28.38 -6.37
C GLY A 90 -10.13 -28.91 -5.88
N ASP A 91 -10.94 -29.45 -6.79
CA ASP A 91 -12.26 -30.01 -6.44
C ASP A 91 -12.11 -31.43 -5.87
N THR A 92 -11.74 -31.50 -4.58
CA THR A 92 -11.48 -32.76 -3.88
C THR A 92 -12.16 -32.78 -2.51
N PRO A 93 -12.40 -33.95 -1.89
CA PRO A 93 -12.94 -34.00 -0.52
C PRO A 93 -12.10 -33.25 0.52
N LYS A 94 -10.79 -33.05 0.26
CA LYS A 94 -9.92 -32.24 1.12
C LYS A 94 -10.24 -30.74 1.03
N TYR A 95 -10.67 -30.25 -0.12
CA TYR A 95 -11.15 -28.88 -0.29
C TYR A 95 -12.39 -28.63 0.56
N ASP A 96 -13.39 -29.51 0.48
CA ASP A 96 -14.64 -29.36 1.26
C ASP A 96 -14.38 -29.37 2.76
N ALA A 97 -13.48 -30.25 3.22
CA ALA A 97 -13.07 -30.32 4.61
C ALA A 97 -12.39 -29.02 5.06
N ARG A 98 -11.41 -28.51 4.30
CA ARG A 98 -10.69 -27.27 4.61
C ARG A 98 -11.60 -26.04 4.56
N LEU A 99 -12.50 -25.97 3.58
CA LEU A 99 -13.48 -24.90 3.47
C LEU A 99 -14.40 -24.87 4.69
N LYS A 100 -14.86 -26.04 5.16
CA LYS A 100 -15.69 -26.14 6.36
C LYS A 100 -14.95 -25.68 7.62
N GLU A 101 -13.68 -26.06 7.79
CA GLU A 101 -12.84 -25.58 8.89
C GLU A 101 -12.75 -24.04 8.90
N LEU A 102 -12.44 -23.43 7.75
CA LEU A 102 -12.35 -21.98 7.61
C LEU A 102 -13.69 -21.27 7.91
N GLN A 103 -14.81 -21.85 7.47
CA GLN A 103 -16.15 -21.35 7.77
C GLN A 103 -16.49 -21.44 9.26
N ASP A 104 -16.08 -22.52 9.92
CA ASP A 104 -16.28 -22.69 11.36
C ASP A 104 -15.39 -21.75 12.17
N GLU A 105 -14.15 -21.51 11.73
CA GLU A 105 -13.25 -20.54 12.33
C GLU A 105 -13.76 -19.10 12.20
N ALA A 106 -14.30 -18.73 11.04
CA ALA A 106 -14.78 -17.37 10.74
C ALA A 106 -15.80 -16.85 11.77
N LYS A 107 -16.61 -17.73 12.37
CA LYS A 107 -17.62 -17.41 13.39
C LYS A 107 -17.02 -16.79 14.66
N TYR A 108 -15.73 -17.01 14.92
CA TYR A 108 -15.05 -16.49 16.12
C TYR A 108 -14.40 -15.13 15.91
N TYR A 109 -14.52 -14.55 14.72
CA TYR A 109 -13.91 -13.28 14.36
C TYR A 109 -14.94 -12.15 14.24
N THR A 110 -14.51 -10.96 14.60
CA THR A 110 -15.18 -9.71 14.22
C THR A 110 -14.35 -9.04 13.14
N VAL A 111 -14.99 -8.64 12.04
CA VAL A 111 -14.37 -7.90 10.94
C VAL A 111 -14.61 -6.41 11.14
N THR A 112 -13.62 -5.58 10.81
CA THR A 112 -13.69 -4.12 10.93
C THR A 112 -12.98 -3.46 9.76
N GLU A 113 -13.65 -2.49 9.13
CA GLU A 113 -13.04 -1.63 8.12
C GLU A 113 -12.06 -0.64 8.75
N VAL A 114 -10.95 -0.39 8.06
CA VAL A 114 -9.87 0.47 8.58
C VAL A 114 -9.57 1.64 7.64
N GLY A 115 -9.04 1.39 6.45
CA GLY A 115 -8.60 2.39 5.47
C GLY A 115 -7.09 2.66 5.50
N TYR A 116 -6.69 3.88 5.14
CA TYR A 116 -5.29 4.27 5.03
C TYR A 116 -4.66 4.49 6.41
N VAL A 117 -3.60 3.73 6.71
CA VAL A 117 -2.89 3.75 7.98
C VAL A 117 -1.44 4.17 7.77
N SER A 118 -1.03 5.27 8.39
CA SER A 118 0.37 5.69 8.48
C SER A 118 1.05 4.95 9.63
N ILE A 119 2.10 4.19 9.30
CA ILE A 119 2.80 3.33 10.23
C ILE A 119 3.63 4.17 11.20
N THR A 120 3.41 3.97 12.48
CA THR A 120 4.15 4.64 13.56
C THR A 120 5.17 3.72 14.21
N LYS A 121 4.96 2.40 14.18
CA LYS A 121 5.87 1.42 14.79
C LYS A 121 5.73 0.05 14.16
N VAL A 122 6.85 -0.68 14.11
CA VAL A 122 6.90 -2.12 13.82
C VAL A 122 7.54 -2.82 15.02
N LYS A 123 6.94 -3.90 15.51
CA LYS A 123 7.45 -4.73 16.61
C LYS A 123 7.30 -6.21 16.25
N GLY A 124 8.40 -6.87 15.90
CA GLY A 124 8.33 -8.23 15.35
C GLY A 124 7.51 -8.24 14.07
N THR A 125 6.49 -9.07 14.01
CA THR A 125 5.51 -9.19 12.93
C THR A 125 4.30 -8.26 13.09
N GLN A 126 4.32 -7.35 14.06
CA GLN A 126 3.19 -6.45 14.33
C GLN A 126 3.48 -5.03 13.89
N VAL A 127 2.53 -4.43 13.16
CA VAL A 127 2.54 -3.02 12.80
C VAL A 127 1.52 -2.23 13.62
N PHE A 128 1.87 -0.99 13.91
CA PHE A 128 1.03 -0.01 14.59
C PHE A 128 1.02 1.26 13.77
N GLY A 129 -0.11 1.96 13.76
CA GLY A 129 -0.24 3.16 12.97
C GLY A 129 -1.39 4.05 13.41
N VAL A 130 -1.62 5.09 12.62
CA VAL A 130 -2.74 6.01 12.77
C VAL A 130 -3.48 6.08 11.45
N ARG A 131 -4.82 6.09 11.50
CA ARG A 131 -5.65 6.26 10.31
C ARG A 131 -5.54 7.72 9.83
N GLU A 132 -5.28 7.91 8.54
CA GLU A 132 -4.91 9.23 7.98
C GLU A 132 -6.03 10.28 8.06
N ASP A 133 -7.29 9.86 8.03
CA ASP A 133 -8.45 10.78 8.04
C ASP A 133 -8.92 11.21 9.45
N SER A 134 -8.60 10.41 10.47
CA SER A 134 -9.22 10.52 11.81
C SER A 134 -8.19 10.50 12.93
N GLY A 135 -6.92 10.17 12.64
CA GLY A 135 -5.87 10.02 13.63
C GLY A 135 -6.08 8.84 14.59
N ARG A 136 -7.12 8.02 14.37
CA ARG A 136 -7.43 6.85 15.20
C ARG A 136 -6.24 5.89 15.20
N LYS A 137 -5.80 5.46 16.39
CA LYS A 137 -4.74 4.46 16.53
C LYS A 137 -5.23 3.10 16.04
N ILE A 138 -4.41 2.46 15.22
CA ILE A 138 -4.63 1.12 14.67
C ILE A 138 -3.50 0.21 15.12
N GLY A 139 -3.86 -1.02 15.51
CA GLY A 139 -2.93 -2.10 15.84
C GLY A 139 -2.96 -2.55 17.31
N PRO A 140 -2.18 -3.59 17.66
CA PRO A 140 -1.24 -4.29 16.78
C PRO A 140 -1.96 -5.04 15.66
N VAL A 141 -1.47 -4.88 14.43
CA VAL A 141 -1.93 -5.65 13.26
C VAL A 141 -0.80 -6.60 12.86
N GLU A 142 -1.10 -7.89 12.81
CA GLU A 142 -0.17 -8.92 12.39
C GLU A 142 0.06 -8.85 10.88
N VAL A 143 1.33 -8.96 10.49
CA VAL A 143 1.79 -9.01 9.11
C VAL A 143 2.87 -10.08 8.97
N GLY A 144 3.00 -10.65 7.76
CA GLY A 144 4.05 -11.63 7.49
C GLY A 144 5.46 -11.08 7.72
N ILE A 145 6.38 -11.93 8.22
CA ILE A 145 7.74 -11.55 8.60
C ILE A 145 8.53 -10.83 7.50
N GLU A 146 8.36 -11.24 6.24
CA GLU A 146 9.05 -10.62 5.10
C GLU A 146 8.56 -9.20 4.82
N SER A 147 7.26 -8.94 5.01
CA SER A 147 6.72 -7.58 4.93
C SER A 147 7.22 -6.72 6.11
N ALA A 148 7.19 -7.27 7.33
CA ALA A 148 7.60 -6.57 8.54
C ALA A 148 9.05 -6.06 8.49
N LYS A 149 9.97 -6.84 7.91
CA LYS A 149 11.39 -6.45 7.72
C LYS A 149 11.56 -5.20 6.84
N LEU A 150 10.61 -4.92 5.95
CA LEU A 150 10.72 -3.87 4.95
C LEU A 150 9.91 -2.61 5.29
N ILE A 151 8.85 -2.75 6.08
CA ILE A 151 7.98 -1.64 6.48
C ILE A 151 8.76 -0.66 7.37
N LYS A 152 8.61 0.64 7.08
CA LYS A 152 9.26 1.72 7.81
C LYS A 152 8.24 2.64 8.47
N HIS A 153 8.68 3.37 9.48
CA HIS A 153 7.89 4.47 10.04
C HIS A 153 7.53 5.48 8.95
N GLY A 154 6.25 5.82 8.87
CA GLY A 154 5.65 6.79 7.97
C GLY A 154 5.17 6.22 6.65
N ASP A 155 5.49 4.95 6.34
CA ASP A 155 4.83 4.26 5.21
C ASP A 155 3.32 4.24 5.44
N ILE A 156 2.55 4.29 4.36
CA ILE A 156 1.09 4.26 4.43
C ILE A 156 0.61 2.94 3.82
N ILE A 157 -0.14 2.17 4.59
CA ILE A 157 -0.75 0.92 4.14
C ILE A 157 -2.26 1.12 4.12
N ASN A 158 -2.90 0.92 2.97
CA ASN A 158 -4.35 0.80 2.91
C ASN A 158 -4.74 -0.59 3.41
N ILE A 159 -5.13 -0.67 4.68
CA ILE A 159 -5.67 -1.88 5.28
C ILE A 159 -7.18 -1.77 5.11
N ILE A 160 -7.78 -2.45 4.15
CA ILE A 160 -9.21 -2.27 3.86
C ILE A 160 -10.02 -2.80 5.04
N SER A 161 -9.74 -4.03 5.44
CA SER A 161 -10.37 -4.65 6.59
C SER A 161 -9.41 -5.52 7.40
N VAL A 162 -9.70 -5.62 8.68
CA VAL A 162 -9.03 -6.53 9.61
C VAL A 162 -10.05 -7.42 10.30
N ARG A 163 -9.62 -8.61 10.73
CA ARG A 163 -10.37 -9.46 11.64
C ARG A 163 -9.68 -9.58 12.98
N LYS A 164 -10.47 -9.85 14.02
CA LYS A 164 -9.96 -10.14 15.36
C LYS A 164 -10.76 -11.24 16.02
N ARG A 165 -10.06 -12.27 16.49
CA ARG A 165 -10.67 -13.34 17.29
C ARG A 165 -11.04 -12.84 18.68
N LYS A 166 -12.14 -13.36 19.25
CA LYS A 166 -12.48 -13.15 20.66
C LYS A 166 -11.28 -13.53 21.54
N ASN A 167 -10.82 -12.59 22.38
CA ASN A 167 -9.63 -12.69 23.26
C ASN A 167 -8.24 -12.59 22.58
N SER A 168 -8.15 -12.35 21.26
CA SER A 168 -6.85 -12.05 20.66
C SER A 168 -6.34 -10.66 21.09
N SER A 169 -5.02 -10.50 21.21
CA SER A 169 -4.38 -9.21 21.48
C SER A 169 -4.08 -8.42 20.21
N TYR A 170 -4.23 -9.02 19.02
CA TYR A 170 -3.89 -8.42 17.74
C TYR A 170 -5.00 -8.59 16.70
N TYR A 171 -4.87 -7.85 15.61
CA TYR A 171 -5.72 -7.91 14.43
C TYR A 171 -4.99 -8.62 13.29
N GLU A 172 -5.71 -9.34 12.45
CA GLU A 172 -5.20 -9.95 11.23
C GLU A 172 -5.74 -9.17 10.03
N ILE A 173 -4.92 -8.97 9.00
CA ILE A 173 -5.38 -8.33 7.76
C ILE A 173 -6.25 -9.31 6.99
N CYS A 174 -7.46 -8.88 6.63
CA CYS A 174 -8.36 -9.65 5.76
C CYS A 174 -8.28 -9.19 4.31
N GLU A 175 -8.12 -7.88 4.11
CA GLU A 175 -8.17 -7.28 2.81
C GLU A 175 -7.20 -6.10 2.76
N LEU A 176 -6.41 -6.07 1.69
CA LEU A 176 -5.38 -5.07 1.48
C LEU A 176 -5.74 -4.21 0.27
N GLY A 177 -5.44 -2.93 0.36
CA GLY A 177 -5.37 -2.06 -0.81
C GLY A 177 -3.91 -1.83 -1.22
N TYR A 178 -3.59 -0.57 -1.50
CA TYR A 178 -2.24 -0.16 -1.87
C TYR A 178 -1.34 0.16 -0.69
N VAL A 179 -0.03 0.00 -0.93
CA VAL A 179 1.03 0.44 -0.03
C VAL A 179 1.74 1.65 -0.66
N TYR A 180 2.05 2.66 0.15
CA TYR A 180 2.73 3.87 -0.27
C TYR A 180 3.96 4.14 0.61
N PRO A 181 5.02 4.70 0.03
CA PRO A 181 6.15 5.15 0.82
C PRO A 181 5.76 6.34 1.69
N LYS A 182 6.55 6.57 2.75
CA LYS A 182 6.49 7.79 3.54
C LYS A 182 6.40 9.04 2.63
N PRO A 183 5.45 9.95 2.89
CA PRO A 183 5.36 11.20 2.13
C PRO A 183 6.67 11.98 2.19
N TYR A 184 7.11 12.47 1.02
CA TYR A 184 8.25 13.38 0.91
C TYR A 184 7.90 14.72 1.59
N ARG A 185 8.71 15.14 2.55
CA ARG A 185 8.57 16.40 3.29
C ARG A 185 9.86 17.20 3.19
#